data_AF-A0A7M7GJM2-F1
#
_entry.id   AF-A0A7M7GJM2-F1
#
_cell.length_a   1.000
_cell.length_b   1.000
_cell.length_c   1.000
_cell.angle_alpha   90.00
_cell.angle_beta   90.00
_cell.angle_gamma   90.00
#
_symmetry.space_group_name_H-M   'P 1'
#
loop_
_entity.id
_entity.type
_entity.pdbx_description
1 polymer ?
#
loop_
_entity_poly.entity_id
_entity_poly.type
_entity_poly.pdbx_seq_one_letter_code
_entity_poly.pdbx_strand_id
1 'polypeptide(L)'
;MTKATLNEHPPEEWIDILGNGQLKKKVIKNGKNGTRPNRSDICTLKIIGKLKDNTIVEKYEDLKIQLGDVELIQGLDLAIALMDVNEIAEIEVDPRFAYGSLGKEPNIPSNATILYTVELKSSELEAEIETLNANQRKEIGNKKRERGNWWFTRNEPTLAIQCYRRALEFLLPTESRTPYQSEAEDTTDAELQALLEDRMKVYNNLAAAQMKTQAYDAALKSVESVLSCQPQNVKALFRKGKILHYKGEHALAYQTLLQAAKLEPETKAIQMELAILKEKNAKDAQHEKNLYRKMLGAHKNNNTSLKNLKKGNKNKNSSKFTWSLIGGATAAVLSVLLYRFIS
;
A
#
# COMPACT_ATOMS: atom_id res chain seq x y z
N MET A 1 -4.40 -8.24 -27.46
CA MET A 1 -5.07 -7.60 -28.60
C MET A 1 -4.87 -6.10 -28.54
N THR A 2 -4.67 -5.42 -29.66
CA THR A 2 -4.55 -3.94 -29.69
C THR A 2 -5.92 -3.32 -29.98
N LYS A 3 -6.10 -2.01 -29.71
CA LYS A 3 -7.35 -1.30 -30.05
C LYS A 3 -7.71 -1.48 -31.55
N ALA A 4 -6.71 -1.56 -32.44
CA ALA A 4 -6.92 -1.74 -33.88
C ALA A 4 -7.49 -3.12 -34.25
N THR A 5 -7.03 -4.22 -33.64
CA THR A 5 -7.47 -5.59 -33.99
C THR A 5 -8.94 -5.88 -33.63
N LEU A 6 -9.55 -5.07 -32.78
CA LEU A 6 -10.94 -5.24 -32.36
C LEU A 6 -11.96 -4.71 -33.38
N ASN A 7 -11.55 -3.83 -34.29
CA ASN A 7 -12.44 -3.24 -35.29
C ASN A 7 -12.80 -4.22 -36.43
N GLU A 8 -12.11 -5.35 -36.51
CA GLU A 8 -12.29 -6.37 -37.55
C GLU A 8 -13.18 -7.53 -37.10
N HIS A 9 -13.62 -7.56 -35.82
CA HIS A 9 -14.47 -8.63 -35.32
C HIS A 9 -15.94 -8.43 -35.72
N PRO A 10 -16.63 -9.47 -36.21
CA PRO A 10 -18.04 -9.39 -36.55
C PRO A 10 -18.88 -9.02 -35.32
N PRO A 11 -19.91 -8.16 -35.47
CA PRO A 11 -20.91 -7.98 -34.43
C PRO A 11 -21.60 -9.31 -34.12
N GLU A 12 -22.09 -9.46 -32.88
CA GLU A 12 -22.75 -10.66 -32.37
C GLU A 12 -21.87 -11.90 -32.12
N GLU A 13 -20.55 -11.82 -32.31
CA GLU A 13 -19.61 -12.87 -31.89
C GLU A 13 -18.98 -12.57 -30.52
N TRP A 14 -18.64 -13.64 -29.79
CA TRP A 14 -17.93 -13.54 -28.52
C TRP A 14 -16.43 -13.37 -28.77
N ILE A 15 -15.88 -12.28 -28.26
CA ILE A 15 -14.45 -11.99 -28.24
C ILE A 15 -13.92 -12.34 -26.85
N ASP A 16 -12.95 -13.25 -26.79
CA ASP A 16 -12.22 -13.57 -25.57
C ASP A 16 -11.11 -12.52 -25.35
N ILE A 17 -11.34 -11.61 -24.40
CA ILE A 17 -10.49 -10.43 -24.18
C ILE A 17 -9.08 -10.85 -23.71
N LEU A 18 -8.99 -11.92 -22.93
CA LEU A 18 -7.75 -12.37 -22.31
C LEU A 18 -7.15 -13.62 -22.99
N GLY A 19 -7.92 -14.29 -23.86
CA GLY A 19 -7.53 -15.52 -24.53
C GLY A 19 -7.58 -16.77 -23.63
N ASN A 20 -8.20 -16.68 -22.46
CA ASN A 20 -8.31 -17.76 -21.48
C ASN A 20 -9.76 -18.14 -21.15
N GLY A 21 -10.73 -17.57 -21.85
CA GLY A 21 -12.16 -17.81 -21.71
C GLY A 21 -12.81 -17.20 -20.45
N GLN A 22 -12.05 -16.48 -19.62
CA GLN A 22 -12.53 -15.96 -18.32
C GLN A 22 -13.12 -14.54 -18.40
N LEU A 23 -12.90 -13.84 -19.51
CA LEU A 23 -13.48 -12.53 -19.75
C LEU A 23 -13.82 -12.42 -21.23
N LYS A 24 -15.12 -12.43 -21.54
CA LYS A 24 -15.59 -12.35 -22.93
C LYS A 24 -16.50 -11.16 -23.11
N LYS A 25 -16.49 -10.61 -24.32
CA LYS A 25 -17.32 -9.48 -24.74
C LYS A 25 -18.00 -9.82 -26.06
N LYS A 26 -19.28 -9.51 -26.19
CA LYS A 26 -20.06 -9.60 -27.43
C LYS A 26 -20.74 -8.26 -27.68
N VAL A 27 -20.49 -7.66 -28.84
CA VAL A 27 -21.13 -6.40 -29.21
C VAL A 27 -22.56 -6.68 -29.67
N ILE A 28 -23.53 -6.01 -29.05
CA ILE A 28 -24.96 -6.09 -29.40
C ILE A 28 -25.37 -4.92 -30.29
N LYS A 29 -24.86 -3.73 -29.98
CA LYS A 29 -25.04 -2.51 -30.79
C LYS A 29 -23.72 -1.81 -30.92
N ASN A 30 -23.30 -1.54 -32.16
CA ASN A 30 -22.08 -0.79 -32.44
C ASN A 30 -22.18 0.65 -31.91
N GLY A 31 -21.09 1.12 -31.31
CA GLY A 31 -20.91 2.53 -30.95
C GLY A 31 -20.36 3.35 -32.11
N LYS A 32 -19.95 4.58 -31.80
CA LYS A 32 -19.26 5.48 -32.73
C LYS A 32 -17.79 5.07 -32.82
N ASN A 33 -17.38 4.47 -33.93
CA ASN A 33 -16.01 3.97 -34.10
C ASN A 33 -14.94 5.04 -33.82
N GLY A 34 -13.86 4.66 -33.14
CA GLY A 34 -12.74 5.53 -32.82
C GLY A 34 -12.98 6.43 -31.61
N THR A 35 -13.98 6.13 -30.77
CA THR A 35 -14.31 6.92 -29.57
C THR A 35 -14.04 6.18 -28.27
N ARG A 36 -13.30 5.07 -28.33
CA ARG A 36 -12.95 4.29 -27.14
C ARG A 36 -12.26 5.15 -26.08
N PRO A 37 -12.66 5.03 -24.81
CA PRO A 37 -12.11 5.82 -23.72
C PRO A 37 -10.61 5.55 -23.54
N ASN A 38 -9.92 6.54 -22.99
CA ASN A 38 -8.57 6.43 -22.50
C ASN A 38 -8.57 6.21 -20.99
N ARG A 39 -7.42 5.77 -20.45
CA ARG A 39 -7.24 5.66 -19.01
C ARG A 39 -7.45 7.02 -18.36
N SER A 40 -8.15 7.03 -17.23
CA SER A 40 -8.60 8.21 -16.47
C SER A 40 -9.80 8.97 -17.02
N ASP A 41 -10.28 8.68 -18.24
CA ASP A 41 -11.52 9.29 -18.74
C ASP A 41 -12.70 8.97 -17.82
N ILE A 42 -13.59 9.94 -17.65
CA ILE A 42 -14.85 9.82 -16.93
C ILE A 42 -15.87 9.20 -17.89
N CYS A 43 -16.19 7.93 -17.67
CA CYS A 43 -17.18 7.19 -18.44
C CYS A 43 -18.54 7.23 -17.73
N THR A 44 -19.60 7.55 -18.46
CA THR A 44 -20.99 7.39 -18.00
C THR A 44 -21.56 6.10 -18.55
N LEU A 45 -22.05 5.22 -17.67
CA LEU A 45 -22.41 3.85 -18.00
C LEU A 45 -23.83 3.52 -17.54
N LYS A 46 -24.53 2.74 -18.38
CA LYS A 46 -25.67 1.93 -17.94
C LYS A 46 -25.21 0.48 -17.85
N ILE A 47 -25.46 -0.16 -16.70
CA ILE A 47 -24.99 -1.51 -16.40
C ILE A 47 -26.15 -2.32 -15.83
N ILE A 48 -26.36 -3.52 -16.37
CA ILE A 48 -27.26 -4.53 -15.79
C ILE A 48 -26.45 -5.82 -15.64
N GLY A 49 -26.23 -6.25 -14.40
CA GLY A 49 -25.55 -7.52 -14.08
C GLY A 49 -26.54 -8.61 -13.72
N LYS A 50 -26.42 -9.78 -14.34
CA LYS A 50 -27.28 -10.94 -14.12
C LYS A 50 -26.47 -12.19 -13.79
N LEU A 51 -27.02 -13.04 -12.94
CA LEU A 51 -26.54 -14.41 -12.72
C LEU A 51 -27.03 -15.34 -13.85
N LYS A 52 -26.52 -16.57 -13.89
CA LYS A 52 -26.87 -17.58 -14.90
C LYS A 52 -28.36 -17.95 -14.93
N ASP A 53 -29.06 -17.78 -13.81
CA ASP A 53 -30.50 -17.99 -13.67
C ASP A 53 -31.35 -16.77 -14.12
N ASN A 54 -30.71 -15.75 -14.71
CA ASN A 54 -31.27 -14.46 -15.10
C ASN A 54 -31.66 -13.52 -13.94
N THR A 55 -31.32 -13.84 -12.69
CA THR A 55 -31.52 -12.95 -11.55
C THR A 55 -30.67 -11.69 -11.72
N ILE A 56 -31.31 -10.51 -11.72
CA ILE A 56 -30.60 -9.22 -11.76
C ILE A 56 -30.02 -8.94 -10.38
N VAL A 57 -28.69 -8.80 -10.32
CA VAL A 57 -27.96 -8.56 -9.07
C VAL A 57 -27.42 -7.14 -8.96
N GLU A 58 -27.24 -6.47 -10.10
CA GLU A 58 -26.75 -5.09 -10.18
C GLU A 58 -27.48 -4.34 -11.30
N LYS A 59 -27.84 -3.10 -11.03
CA LYS A 59 -28.49 -2.22 -12.02
C LYS A 59 -28.10 -0.77 -11.77
N TYR A 60 -27.53 -0.14 -12.79
CA TYR A 60 -27.12 1.26 -12.79
C TYR A 60 -27.54 1.89 -14.11
N GLU A 61 -28.10 3.09 -14.07
CA GLU A 61 -28.53 3.79 -15.29
C GLU A 61 -27.50 4.81 -15.76
N ASP A 62 -26.95 5.64 -14.87
CA ASP A 62 -25.99 6.71 -15.20
C ASP A 62 -24.80 6.70 -14.23
N LEU A 63 -24.15 5.54 -14.11
CA LEU A 63 -22.99 5.39 -13.23
C LEU A 63 -21.77 6.06 -13.87
N LYS A 64 -21.22 7.06 -13.16
CA LYS A 64 -19.96 7.72 -13.55
C LYS A 64 -18.75 7.07 -12.86
N ILE A 65 -17.82 6.58 -13.67
CA ILE A 65 -16.56 6.00 -13.21
C ILE A 65 -15.37 6.59 -13.96
N GLN A 66 -14.22 6.62 -13.31
CA GLN A 66 -12.94 6.92 -13.96
C GLN A 66 -12.31 5.61 -14.42
N LEU A 67 -12.10 5.47 -15.72
CA LEU A 67 -11.65 4.22 -16.33
C LEU A 67 -10.21 3.90 -15.90
N GLY A 68 -9.98 2.67 -15.42
CA GLY A 68 -8.66 2.23 -14.99
C GLY A 68 -8.30 2.63 -13.55
N ASP A 69 -9.23 3.26 -12.82
CA ASP A 69 -9.09 3.56 -11.39
C ASP A 69 -9.68 2.47 -10.48
N VAL A 70 -10.11 1.34 -11.08
CA VAL A 70 -10.62 0.17 -10.35
C VAL A 70 -11.86 0.51 -9.49
N GLU A 71 -12.71 1.43 -9.98
CA GLU A 71 -13.99 1.78 -9.36
C GLU A 71 -15.05 0.69 -9.54
N LEU A 72 -14.86 -0.18 -10.53
CA LEU A 72 -15.67 -1.37 -10.79
C LEU A 72 -14.85 -2.64 -10.51
N ILE A 73 -15.47 -3.80 -10.66
CA ILE A 73 -14.74 -5.07 -10.75
C ILE A 73 -13.79 -5.05 -11.96
N GLN A 74 -12.66 -5.77 -11.87
CA GLN A 74 -11.59 -5.70 -12.86
C GLN A 74 -12.05 -6.09 -14.27
N GLY A 75 -12.95 -7.07 -14.38
CA GLY A 75 -13.48 -7.51 -15.67
C GLY A 75 -14.21 -6.40 -16.44
N LEU A 76 -15.02 -5.59 -15.73
CA LEU A 76 -15.70 -4.45 -16.35
C LEU A 76 -14.71 -3.35 -16.73
N ASP A 77 -13.79 -3.00 -15.84
CA ASP A 77 -12.78 -1.95 -16.08
C ASP A 77 -11.94 -2.26 -17.33
N LEU A 78 -11.59 -3.54 -17.55
CA LEU A 78 -10.90 -4.01 -18.75
C LEU A 78 -11.79 -4.00 -20.00
N ALA A 79 -13.03 -4.47 -19.90
CA ALA A 79 -13.92 -4.59 -21.04
C ALA A 79 -14.43 -3.23 -21.56
N ILE A 80 -14.70 -2.27 -20.67
CA ILE A 80 -15.15 -0.91 -21.03
C ILE A 80 -14.09 -0.17 -21.86
N ALA A 81 -12.80 -0.39 -21.60
CA ALA A 81 -11.71 0.16 -22.40
C ALA A 81 -11.74 -0.27 -23.88
N LEU A 82 -12.49 -1.33 -24.18
CA LEU A 82 -12.67 -1.91 -25.52
C LEU A 82 -14.03 -1.57 -26.14
N MET A 83 -14.83 -0.71 -25.49
CA MET A 83 -16.13 -0.25 -25.99
C MET A 83 -15.98 1.13 -26.63
N ASP A 84 -16.70 1.34 -27.73
CA ASP A 84 -16.89 2.67 -28.33
C ASP A 84 -18.08 3.40 -27.66
N VAL A 85 -18.10 4.73 -27.70
CA VAL A 85 -19.21 5.50 -27.13
C VAL A 85 -20.51 5.19 -27.90
N ASN A 86 -21.61 5.04 -27.16
CA ASN A 86 -22.92 4.53 -27.56
C ASN A 86 -22.97 3.02 -27.90
N GLU A 87 -21.88 2.27 -27.68
CA GLU A 87 -21.88 0.82 -27.82
C GLU A 87 -22.68 0.15 -26.70
N ILE A 88 -23.46 -0.88 -27.06
CA ILE A 88 -24.08 -1.81 -26.11
C ILE A 88 -23.42 -3.17 -26.29
N ALA A 89 -22.87 -3.72 -25.20
CA ALA A 89 -22.19 -5.00 -25.20
C ALA A 89 -22.67 -5.91 -24.07
N GLU A 90 -22.69 -7.21 -24.35
CA GLU A 90 -22.74 -8.25 -23.33
C GLU A 90 -21.33 -8.66 -22.91
N ILE A 91 -21.11 -8.81 -21.62
CA ILE A 91 -19.80 -9.10 -21.04
C ILE A 91 -19.97 -10.25 -20.04
N GLU A 92 -19.38 -11.40 -20.34
CA GLU A 92 -19.32 -12.55 -19.44
C GLU A 92 -18.05 -12.44 -18.59
N VAL A 93 -18.21 -12.32 -17.26
CA VAL A 93 -17.11 -12.13 -16.32
C VAL A 93 -17.03 -13.31 -15.36
N ASP A 94 -15.95 -14.09 -15.46
CA ASP A 94 -15.61 -15.16 -14.53
C ASP A 94 -15.36 -14.61 -13.11
N PRO A 95 -15.62 -15.40 -12.04
CA PRO A 95 -15.49 -14.92 -10.68
C PRO A 95 -14.13 -14.30 -10.36
N ARG A 96 -13.05 -14.79 -10.96
CA ARG A 96 -11.70 -14.23 -10.77
C ARG A 96 -11.60 -12.74 -11.10
N PHE A 97 -12.38 -12.27 -12.08
CA PHE A 97 -12.42 -10.88 -12.52
C PHE A 97 -13.66 -10.13 -12.03
N ALA A 98 -14.54 -10.81 -11.30
CA ALA A 98 -15.75 -10.26 -10.68
C ALA A 98 -15.61 -10.19 -9.15
N TYR A 99 -16.46 -10.92 -8.43
CA TYR A 99 -16.53 -10.90 -6.96
C TYR A 99 -15.84 -12.08 -6.27
N GLY A 100 -15.15 -12.94 -7.02
CA GLY A 100 -14.32 -14.03 -6.50
C GLY A 100 -15.04 -14.95 -5.51
N SER A 101 -14.26 -15.57 -4.63
CA SER A 101 -14.76 -16.48 -3.60
C SER A 101 -15.56 -15.80 -2.48
N LEU A 102 -15.46 -14.48 -2.35
CA LEU A 102 -16.21 -13.73 -1.34
C LEU A 102 -17.63 -13.38 -1.79
N GLY A 103 -17.90 -13.33 -3.11
CA GLY A 103 -19.16 -12.80 -3.62
C GLY A 103 -19.41 -11.35 -3.18
N LYS A 104 -20.67 -10.97 -3.12
CA LYS A 104 -21.17 -9.69 -2.59
C LYS A 104 -22.59 -9.93 -2.05
N GLU A 105 -22.67 -10.19 -0.76
CA GLU A 105 -23.96 -10.46 -0.10
C GLU A 105 -24.93 -9.27 -0.17
N PRO A 106 -26.25 -9.53 -0.18
CA PRO A 106 -26.88 -10.85 -0.29
C PRO A 106 -27.05 -11.33 -1.75
N ASN A 107 -26.76 -10.46 -2.73
CA ASN A 107 -27.21 -10.66 -4.12
C ASN A 107 -26.27 -11.53 -4.96
N ILE A 108 -24.97 -11.54 -4.66
CA ILE A 108 -23.96 -12.20 -5.50
C ILE A 108 -23.30 -13.32 -4.70
N PRO A 109 -23.54 -14.59 -5.06
CA PRO A 109 -22.91 -15.73 -4.42
C PRO A 109 -21.39 -15.75 -4.56
N SER A 110 -20.75 -16.54 -3.72
CA SER A 110 -19.35 -16.94 -3.90
C SER A 110 -19.14 -17.59 -5.26
N ASN A 111 -18.03 -17.26 -5.93
CA ASN A 111 -17.61 -17.84 -7.20
C ASN A 111 -18.67 -17.73 -8.31
N ALA A 112 -19.47 -16.66 -8.31
CA ALA A 112 -20.49 -16.43 -9.34
C ALA A 112 -19.90 -15.79 -10.61
N THR A 113 -20.11 -16.43 -11.76
CA THR A 113 -19.97 -15.79 -13.08
C THR A 113 -21.13 -14.84 -13.28
N ILE A 114 -20.85 -13.62 -13.76
CA ILE A 114 -21.88 -12.60 -13.99
C ILE A 114 -21.88 -12.22 -15.46
N LEU A 115 -23.08 -12.19 -16.04
CA LEU A 115 -23.32 -11.67 -17.38
C LEU A 115 -23.81 -10.23 -17.26
N TYR A 116 -23.02 -9.29 -17.78
CA TYR A 116 -23.37 -7.88 -17.79
C TYR A 116 -23.86 -7.45 -19.17
N THR A 117 -24.93 -6.65 -19.21
CA THR A 117 -25.24 -5.78 -20.35
C THR A 117 -24.76 -4.38 -19.98
N VAL A 118 -23.85 -3.84 -20.78
CA VAL A 118 -23.24 -2.51 -20.55
C VAL A 118 -23.49 -1.64 -21.76
N GLU A 119 -23.90 -0.39 -21.53
CA GLU A 119 -23.94 0.68 -22.51
C GLU A 119 -22.98 1.79 -22.06
N LEU A 120 -22.01 2.11 -22.92
CA LEU A 120 -21.10 3.24 -22.71
C LEU A 120 -21.76 4.51 -23.27
N LYS A 121 -22.38 5.34 -22.42
CA LYS A 121 -23.15 6.51 -22.86
C LYS A 121 -22.25 7.68 -23.27
N SER A 122 -21.22 7.99 -22.48
CA SER A 122 -20.26 9.05 -22.77
C SER A 122 -18.88 8.74 -22.21
N SER A 123 -17.87 9.39 -22.78
CA SER A 123 -16.48 9.42 -22.27
C SER A 123 -16.00 10.85 -22.32
N GLU A 124 -15.63 11.40 -21.16
CA GLU A 124 -15.18 12.78 -20.98
C GLU A 124 -13.78 12.77 -20.37
N LEU A 125 -12.93 13.72 -20.76
CA LEU A 125 -11.61 13.88 -20.14
C LEU A 125 -11.77 14.27 -18.67
N GLU A 126 -10.94 13.71 -17.80
CA GLU A 126 -10.86 14.14 -16.41
C GLU A 126 -10.42 15.61 -16.31
N ALA A 127 -11.12 16.40 -15.50
CA ALA A 127 -10.72 17.77 -15.21
C ALA A 127 -9.37 17.81 -14.45
N GLU A 128 -8.53 18.79 -14.79
CA GLU A 128 -7.28 19.03 -14.06
C GLU A 128 -7.58 19.31 -12.58
N ILE A 129 -6.81 18.71 -11.67
CA ILE A 129 -7.05 18.79 -10.22
C ILE A 129 -7.00 20.24 -9.74
N GLU A 130 -6.15 21.05 -10.37
CA GLU A 130 -5.99 22.50 -10.21
C GLU A 130 -7.30 23.27 -10.41
N THR A 131 -8.18 22.79 -11.29
CA THR A 131 -9.46 23.46 -11.61
C THR A 131 -10.58 23.14 -10.61
N LEU A 132 -10.35 22.16 -9.72
CA LEU A 132 -11.33 21.70 -8.76
C LEU A 132 -11.20 22.48 -7.44
N ASN A 133 -12.34 22.89 -6.89
CA ASN A 133 -12.37 23.50 -5.55
C ASN A 133 -12.09 22.45 -4.46
N ALA A 134 -11.81 22.92 -3.24
CA ALA A 134 -11.45 22.04 -2.12
C ALA A 134 -12.53 21.00 -1.79
N ASN A 135 -13.81 21.36 -1.91
CA ASN A 135 -14.93 20.45 -1.62
C ASN A 135 -15.04 19.34 -2.66
N GLN A 136 -14.94 19.67 -3.96
CA GLN A 136 -14.92 18.69 -5.05
C GLN A 136 -13.74 17.72 -4.90
N ARG A 137 -12.55 18.25 -4.61
CA ARG A 137 -11.35 17.45 -4.38
C ARG A 137 -11.50 16.51 -3.19
N LYS A 138 -12.07 17.02 -2.09
CA LYS A 138 -12.39 16.23 -0.90
C LYS A 138 -13.37 15.10 -1.21
N GLU A 139 -14.43 15.39 -1.97
CA GLU A 139 -15.44 14.40 -2.36
C GLU A 139 -14.81 13.28 -3.21
N ILE A 140 -14.07 13.64 -4.26
CA ILE A 140 -13.40 12.67 -5.15
C ILE A 140 -12.38 11.85 -4.35
N GLY A 141 -11.52 12.50 -3.57
CA GLY A 141 -10.52 11.81 -2.73
C GLY A 141 -11.16 10.82 -1.76
N ASN A 142 -12.28 11.18 -1.13
CA ASN A 142 -13.01 10.28 -0.24
C ASN A 142 -13.70 9.12 -0.97
N LYS A 143 -14.29 9.36 -2.15
CA LYS A 143 -14.86 8.30 -3.00
C LYS A 143 -13.79 7.25 -3.33
N LYS A 144 -12.59 7.69 -3.72
CA LYS A 144 -11.44 6.81 -3.99
C LYS A 144 -10.97 6.07 -2.73
N ARG A 145 -10.90 6.75 -1.58
CA ARG A 145 -10.58 6.13 -0.29
C ARG A 145 -11.56 5.02 0.06
N GLU A 146 -12.86 5.25 -0.09
CA GLU A 146 -13.90 4.27 0.21
C GLU A 146 -13.85 3.07 -0.73
N ARG A 147 -13.56 3.32 -2.01
CA ARG A 147 -13.29 2.24 -2.95
C ARG A 147 -12.05 1.43 -2.55
N GLY A 148 -10.99 2.09 -2.10
CA GLY A 148 -9.80 1.41 -1.55
C GLY A 148 -10.13 0.56 -0.32
N ASN A 149 -10.98 1.05 0.58
CA ASN A 149 -11.46 0.29 1.73
C ASN A 149 -12.19 -0.99 1.29
N TRP A 150 -13.04 -0.88 0.27
CA TRP A 150 -13.78 -2.01 -0.29
C TRP A 150 -12.83 -3.10 -0.86
N TRP A 151 -11.78 -2.72 -1.57
CA TRP A 151 -10.77 -3.68 -2.02
C TRP A 151 -9.95 -4.27 -0.86
N PHE A 152 -9.64 -3.44 0.14
CA PHE A 152 -8.85 -3.88 1.30
C PHE A 152 -9.59 -4.92 2.16
N THR A 153 -10.90 -4.76 2.39
CA THR A 153 -11.71 -5.74 3.15
C THR A 153 -11.80 -7.09 2.43
N ARG A 154 -11.63 -7.08 1.11
CA ARG A 154 -11.63 -8.28 0.25
C ARG A 154 -10.26 -8.94 0.13
N ASN A 155 -9.28 -8.47 0.92
CA ASN A 155 -7.91 -8.95 0.90
C ASN A 155 -7.21 -8.76 -0.47
N GLU A 156 -7.57 -7.69 -1.19
CA GLU A 156 -6.91 -7.27 -2.43
C GLU A 156 -6.08 -5.99 -2.19
N PRO A 157 -4.95 -6.08 -1.47
CA PRO A 157 -4.21 -4.90 -1.02
C PRO A 157 -3.58 -4.12 -2.18
N THR A 158 -3.25 -4.75 -3.30
CA THR A 158 -2.66 -4.07 -4.47
C THR A 158 -3.65 -3.10 -5.12
N LEU A 159 -4.90 -3.52 -5.29
CA LEU A 159 -5.97 -2.66 -5.82
C LEU A 159 -6.33 -1.57 -4.82
N ALA A 160 -6.36 -1.89 -3.52
CA ALA A 160 -6.55 -0.89 -2.48
C ALA A 160 -5.46 0.20 -2.50
N ILE A 161 -4.18 -0.18 -2.65
CA ILE A 161 -3.05 0.76 -2.78
C ILE A 161 -3.27 1.70 -3.98
N GLN A 162 -3.71 1.19 -5.12
CA GLN A 162 -4.00 2.01 -6.31
C GLN A 162 -5.07 3.06 -6.00
N CYS A 163 -6.20 2.66 -5.40
CA CYS A 163 -7.26 3.59 -5.03
C CYS A 163 -6.79 4.63 -4.00
N TYR A 164 -5.99 4.25 -2.99
CA TYR A 164 -5.48 5.19 -2.00
C TYR A 164 -4.46 6.18 -2.59
N ARG A 165 -3.59 5.74 -3.50
CA ARG A 165 -2.68 6.65 -4.21
C ARG A 165 -3.47 7.68 -5.00
N ARG A 166 -4.48 7.21 -5.74
CA ARG A 166 -5.36 8.09 -6.50
C ARG A 166 -6.12 9.06 -5.59
N ALA A 167 -6.60 8.60 -4.43
CA ALA A 167 -7.21 9.47 -3.43
C ALA A 167 -6.25 10.58 -2.95
N LEU A 168 -4.97 10.28 -2.75
CA LEU A 168 -3.98 11.27 -2.32
C LEU A 168 -3.73 12.35 -3.37
N GLU A 169 -3.77 12.02 -4.67
CA GLU A 169 -3.60 13.02 -5.73
C GLU A 169 -4.62 14.17 -5.60
N PHE A 170 -5.86 13.87 -5.22
CA PHE A 170 -6.89 14.90 -4.98
C PHE A 170 -6.75 15.61 -3.63
N LEU A 171 -6.21 14.94 -2.61
CA LEU A 171 -6.13 15.46 -1.23
C LEU A 171 -4.81 16.15 -0.88
N LEU A 172 -3.78 16.02 -1.73
CA LEU A 172 -2.49 16.69 -1.58
C LEU A 172 -2.58 18.16 -2.00
N PRO A 173 -1.88 19.09 -1.34
CA PRO A 173 -1.86 20.49 -1.77
C PRO A 173 -1.43 20.59 -3.23
N THR A 174 -2.13 21.40 -4.01
CA THR A 174 -1.78 21.65 -5.42
C THR A 174 -0.67 22.70 -5.42
N GLU A 175 0.53 22.36 -5.88
CA GLU A 175 1.69 23.28 -5.88
C GLU A 175 1.55 24.43 -6.91
N SER A 176 0.60 24.30 -7.83
CA SER A 176 0.41 25.22 -8.96
C SER A 176 -0.45 26.44 -8.60
N ARG A 177 0.03 27.34 -7.73
CA ARG A 177 -0.42 28.74 -7.76
C ARG A 177 0.53 29.53 -8.66
N THR A 178 0.22 29.59 -9.95
CA THR A 178 0.86 30.62 -10.80
C THR A 178 0.31 31.99 -10.42
N PRO A 179 1.11 33.08 -10.45
CA PRO A 179 0.66 34.42 -10.04
C PRO A 179 -0.52 35.00 -10.84
N TYR A 180 -0.94 34.34 -11.92
CA TYR A 180 -1.94 34.83 -12.89
C TYR A 180 -3.36 34.27 -12.68
N GLN A 181 -3.57 33.33 -11.76
CA GLN A 181 -4.91 32.82 -11.43
C GLN A 181 -5.41 33.47 -10.14
N SER A 182 -5.80 34.75 -10.23
CA SER A 182 -6.24 35.59 -9.12
C SER A 182 -7.76 35.59 -8.88
N GLU A 183 -8.51 34.60 -9.39
CA GLU A 183 -9.98 34.57 -9.25
C GLU A 183 -10.56 33.21 -8.78
N ALA A 184 -9.72 32.22 -8.43
CA ALA A 184 -10.20 31.03 -7.75
C ALA A 184 -10.38 31.36 -6.26
N GLU A 185 -11.60 31.20 -5.74
CA GLU A 185 -11.98 31.40 -4.33
C GLU A 185 -10.84 31.01 -3.38
N ASP A 186 -10.42 31.95 -2.53
CA ASP A 186 -9.42 31.71 -1.49
C ASP A 186 -9.88 30.52 -0.64
N THR A 187 -9.26 29.36 -0.85
CA THR A 187 -9.56 28.16 -0.07
C THR A 187 -9.34 28.47 1.40
N THR A 188 -10.37 28.30 2.20
CA THR A 188 -10.32 28.68 3.62
C THR A 188 -9.39 27.76 4.40
N ASP A 189 -8.81 28.25 5.49
CA ASP A 189 -8.00 27.42 6.40
C ASP A 189 -8.78 26.20 6.90
N ALA A 190 -10.10 26.33 7.09
CA ALA A 190 -10.99 25.24 7.49
C ALA A 190 -11.08 24.14 6.41
N GLU A 191 -11.15 24.52 5.12
CA GLU A 191 -11.18 23.57 4.00
C GLU A 191 -9.82 22.88 3.81
N LEU A 192 -8.72 23.62 3.94
CA LEU A 192 -7.37 23.05 3.91
C LEU A 192 -7.16 22.05 5.05
N GLN A 193 -7.64 22.39 6.25
CA GLN A 193 -7.61 21.50 7.41
C GLN A 193 -8.45 20.24 7.17
N ALA A 194 -9.64 20.37 6.58
CA ALA A 194 -10.49 19.23 6.25
C ALA A 194 -9.83 18.28 5.22
N LEU A 195 -9.17 18.83 4.20
CA LEU A 195 -8.38 18.04 3.23
C LEU A 195 -7.20 17.34 3.90
N LEU A 196 -6.52 18.02 4.83
CA LEU A 196 -5.42 17.44 5.61
C LEU A 196 -5.91 16.26 6.46
N GLU A 197 -7.03 16.38 7.15
CA GLU A 197 -7.60 15.31 7.97
C GLU A 197 -7.93 14.06 7.15
N ASP A 198 -8.57 14.24 5.98
CA ASP A 198 -8.88 13.11 5.10
C ASP A 198 -7.62 12.48 4.49
N ARG A 199 -6.63 13.30 4.12
CA ARG A 199 -5.31 12.84 3.70
C ARG A 199 -4.63 11.98 4.76
N MET A 200 -4.73 12.34 6.04
CA MET A 200 -4.19 11.53 7.15
C MET A 200 -4.89 10.17 7.27
N LYS A 201 -6.20 10.11 7.02
CA LYS A 201 -6.94 8.83 6.97
C LYS A 201 -6.47 7.97 5.80
N VAL A 202 -6.27 8.57 4.62
CA VAL A 202 -5.79 7.85 3.43
C VAL A 202 -4.38 7.30 3.62
N TYR A 203 -3.42 8.11 4.10
CA TYR A 203 -2.05 7.61 4.37
C TYR A 203 -2.04 6.44 5.36
N ASN A 204 -2.88 6.52 6.39
CA ASN A 204 -3.05 5.45 7.36
C ASN A 204 -3.55 4.14 6.71
N ASN A 205 -4.55 4.22 5.81
CA ASN A 205 -5.06 3.05 5.11
C ASN A 205 -4.07 2.53 4.06
N LEU A 206 -3.37 3.43 3.36
CA LEU A 206 -2.30 3.10 2.42
C LEU A 206 -1.17 2.35 3.10
N ALA A 207 -0.70 2.82 4.26
CA ALA A 207 0.32 2.13 5.06
C ALA A 207 -0.13 0.71 5.43
N ALA A 208 -1.37 0.52 5.85
CA ALA A 208 -1.90 -0.80 6.19
C ALA A 208 -1.91 -1.76 4.97
N ALA A 209 -2.27 -1.26 3.78
CA ALA A 209 -2.24 -2.04 2.54
C ALA A 209 -0.80 -2.35 2.07
N GLN A 210 0.12 -1.40 2.21
CA GLN A 210 1.54 -1.59 1.92
C GLN A 210 2.19 -2.60 2.88
N MET A 211 1.80 -2.61 4.16
CA MET A 211 2.25 -3.63 5.11
C MET A 211 1.77 -5.04 4.70
N LYS A 212 0.52 -5.18 4.23
CA LYS A 212 0.01 -6.47 3.73
C LYS A 212 0.78 -7.00 2.52
N THR A 213 1.28 -6.11 1.67
CA THR A 213 2.12 -6.45 0.51
C THR A 213 3.61 -6.53 0.83
N GLN A 214 3.98 -6.42 2.12
CA GLN A 214 5.38 -6.41 2.60
C GLN A 214 6.25 -5.30 1.99
N ALA A 215 5.63 -4.26 1.43
CA ALA A 215 6.32 -3.07 0.93
C ALA A 215 6.69 -2.12 2.09
N TYR A 216 7.55 -2.61 3.00
CA TYR A 216 7.82 -1.97 4.29
C TYR A 216 8.42 -0.57 4.18
N ASP A 217 9.30 -0.32 3.20
CA ASP A 217 9.88 1.01 3.00
C ASP A 217 8.83 2.03 2.51
N ALA A 218 7.93 1.62 1.62
CA ALA A 218 6.82 2.46 1.19
C ALA A 218 5.83 2.70 2.33
N ALA A 219 5.53 1.66 3.13
CA ALA A 219 4.70 1.77 4.32
C ALA A 219 5.28 2.75 5.34
N LEU A 220 6.60 2.71 5.56
CA LEU A 220 7.27 3.60 6.50
C LEU A 220 7.11 5.07 6.07
N LYS A 221 7.34 5.38 4.79
CA LYS A 221 7.12 6.72 4.24
C LYS A 221 5.69 7.21 4.45
N SER A 222 4.69 6.36 4.15
CA SER A 222 3.27 6.71 4.36
C SER A 222 2.96 7.01 5.83
N VAL A 223 3.54 6.24 6.76
CA VAL A 223 3.35 6.46 8.20
C VAL A 223 4.07 7.72 8.67
N GLU A 224 5.25 8.02 8.14
CA GLU A 224 5.99 9.24 8.45
C GLU A 224 5.26 10.50 7.98
N SER A 225 4.58 10.44 6.83
CA SER A 225 3.68 11.52 6.39
C SER A 225 2.53 11.78 7.36
N VAL A 226 2.08 10.77 8.11
CA VAL A 226 1.08 10.96 9.17
C VAL A 226 1.73 11.58 10.41
N LEU A 227 2.86 11.03 10.84
CA LEU A 227 3.54 11.45 12.06
C LEU A 227 4.17 12.85 11.96
N SER A 228 4.49 13.33 10.76
CA SER A 228 4.94 14.71 10.54
C SER A 228 3.86 15.73 10.87
N CYS A 229 2.58 15.38 10.69
CA CYS A 229 1.44 16.25 10.98
C CYS A 229 0.80 15.94 12.35
N GLN A 230 0.78 14.66 12.74
CA GLN A 230 0.20 14.17 13.99
C GLN A 230 1.22 13.28 14.74
N PRO A 231 2.21 13.87 15.42
CA PRO A 231 3.30 13.11 16.06
C PRO A 231 2.83 12.12 17.14
N GLN A 232 1.66 12.38 17.73
CA GLN A 232 1.06 11.54 18.78
C GLN A 232 -0.04 10.61 18.24
N ASN A 233 -0.12 10.39 16.92
CA ASN A 233 -1.10 9.46 16.35
C ASN A 233 -0.74 8.01 16.72
N VAL A 234 -1.46 7.42 17.68
CA VAL A 234 -1.19 6.08 18.22
C VAL A 234 -1.26 5.00 17.14
N LYS A 235 -2.22 5.08 16.20
CA LYS A 235 -2.34 4.13 15.09
C LYS A 235 -1.12 4.17 14.17
N ALA A 236 -0.63 5.37 13.87
CA ALA A 236 0.56 5.57 13.04
C ALA A 236 1.83 5.10 13.78
N LEU A 237 2.01 5.44 15.06
CA LEU A 237 3.13 4.96 15.87
C LEU A 237 3.14 3.43 15.98
N PHE A 238 1.99 2.81 16.23
CA PHE A 238 1.86 1.35 16.26
C PHE A 238 2.25 0.72 14.92
N ARG A 239 1.78 1.27 13.80
CA ARG A 239 2.16 0.81 12.45
C ARG A 239 3.67 0.97 12.21
N LYS A 240 4.26 2.12 12.55
CA LYS A 240 5.71 2.36 12.45
C LYS A 240 6.50 1.31 13.23
N GLY A 241 6.12 1.06 14.48
CA GLY A 241 6.73 0.03 15.31
C GLY A 241 6.67 -1.36 14.68
N LYS A 242 5.50 -1.76 14.16
CA LYS A 242 5.35 -3.04 13.45
C LYS A 242 6.19 -3.12 12.17
N ILE A 243 6.23 -2.05 11.38
CA ILE A 243 7.05 -1.99 10.15
C ILE A 243 8.53 -2.17 10.50
N LEU A 244 9.04 -1.42 11.48
CA LEU A 244 10.43 -1.54 11.94
C LEU A 244 10.74 -2.94 12.47
N HIS A 245 9.80 -3.56 13.20
CA HIS A 245 9.94 -4.94 13.63
C HIS A 245 10.07 -5.90 12.46
N TYR A 246 9.24 -5.77 11.42
CA TYR A 246 9.33 -6.62 10.22
C TYR A 246 10.62 -6.39 9.42
N LYS A 247 11.19 -5.17 9.49
CA LYS A 247 12.50 -4.85 8.93
C LYS A 247 13.69 -5.38 9.75
N GLY A 248 13.46 -5.92 10.95
CA GLY A 248 14.52 -6.38 11.85
C GLY A 248 15.12 -5.29 12.75
N GLU A 249 14.61 -4.06 12.67
CA GLU A 249 15.06 -2.92 13.48
C GLU A 249 14.41 -2.96 14.88
N HIS A 250 14.63 -4.05 15.62
CA HIS A 250 13.91 -4.39 16.84
C HIS A 250 14.09 -3.36 17.98
N ALA A 251 15.26 -2.74 18.09
CA ALA A 251 15.51 -1.69 19.07
C ALA A 251 14.65 -0.44 18.78
N LEU A 252 14.62 0.02 17.53
CA LEU A 252 13.83 1.20 17.11
C LEU A 252 12.32 0.91 17.17
N ALA A 253 11.91 -0.30 16.79
CA ALA A 253 10.54 -0.77 16.93
C ALA A 253 10.07 -0.69 18.38
N TYR A 254 10.88 -1.21 19.32
CA TYR A 254 10.55 -1.19 20.75
C TYR A 254 10.40 0.24 21.28
N GLN A 255 11.32 1.14 20.95
CA GLN A 255 11.23 2.55 21.38
C GLN A 255 9.99 3.24 20.81
N THR A 256 9.67 3.00 19.54
CA THR A 256 8.48 3.58 18.89
C THR A 256 7.20 3.07 19.54
N LEU A 257 7.12 1.78 19.86
CA LEU A 257 5.95 1.21 20.55
C LEU A 257 5.84 1.65 22.01
N LEU A 258 6.96 1.94 22.68
CA LEU A 258 6.91 2.55 24.01
C LEU A 258 6.29 3.95 23.96
N GLN A 259 6.57 4.74 22.92
CA GLN A 259 5.90 6.03 22.73
C GLN A 259 4.38 5.84 22.54
N ALA A 260 3.96 4.85 21.73
CA ALA A 260 2.55 4.52 21.56
C ALA A 260 1.89 4.07 22.88
N ALA A 261 2.56 3.21 23.65
CA ALA A 261 2.06 2.70 24.94
C ALA A 261 1.98 3.79 26.03
N LYS A 262 2.79 4.84 25.96
CA LYS A 262 2.65 6.00 26.86
C LYS A 262 1.36 6.78 26.62
N LEU A 263 0.89 6.81 25.38
CA LEU A 263 -0.33 7.52 24.99
C LEU A 263 -1.58 6.65 25.26
N GLU A 264 -1.51 5.36 24.96
CA GLU A 264 -2.59 4.39 25.22
C GLU A 264 -2.06 3.13 25.93
N PRO A 265 -1.92 3.15 27.27
CA PRO A 265 -1.34 2.03 28.03
C PRO A 265 -2.15 0.74 27.97
N GLU A 266 -3.48 0.85 27.83
CA GLU A 266 -4.41 -0.29 27.90
C GLU A 266 -4.55 -1.05 26.58
N THR A 267 -3.94 -0.56 25.49
CA THR A 267 -4.06 -1.19 24.17
C THR A 267 -3.30 -2.52 24.13
N LYS A 268 -4.03 -3.62 24.31
CA LYS A 268 -3.50 -5.01 24.35
C LYS A 268 -2.58 -5.35 23.17
N ALA A 269 -2.91 -4.88 21.97
CA ALA A 269 -2.11 -5.11 20.77
C ALA A 269 -0.69 -4.52 20.88
N ILE A 270 -0.54 -3.33 21.48
CA ILE A 270 0.76 -2.69 21.71
C ILE A 270 1.55 -3.48 22.75
N GLN A 271 0.90 -3.88 23.86
CA GLN A 271 1.55 -4.63 24.93
C GLN A 271 2.05 -5.99 24.48
N MET A 272 1.26 -6.71 23.66
CA MET A 272 1.66 -7.98 23.07
C MET A 272 2.90 -7.82 22.17
N GLU A 273 2.90 -6.81 21.29
CA GLU A 273 4.03 -6.57 20.38
C GLU A 273 5.30 -6.14 21.14
N LEU A 274 5.16 -5.32 22.19
CA LEU A 274 6.27 -4.95 23.09
C LEU A 274 6.90 -6.17 23.78
N ALA A 275 6.09 -7.13 24.23
CA ALA A 275 6.59 -8.35 24.85
C ALA A 275 7.42 -9.18 23.85
N ILE A 276 6.94 -9.33 22.61
CA ILE A 276 7.66 -10.02 21.54
C ILE A 276 9.00 -9.33 21.24
N LEU A 277 8.98 -8.00 21.10
CA LEU A 277 10.19 -7.20 20.81
C LEU A 277 11.22 -7.26 21.94
N LYS A 278 10.76 -7.29 23.20
CA LYS A 278 11.65 -7.43 24.36
C LYS A 278 12.43 -8.75 24.32
N GLU A 279 11.76 -9.84 23.98
CA GLU A 279 12.39 -11.15 23.83
C GLU A 279 13.38 -11.17 22.65
N LYS A 280 12.99 -10.59 21.50
CA LYS A 280 13.87 -10.48 20.32
C LYS A 280 15.13 -9.67 20.61
N ASN A 281 14.99 -8.47 21.17
CA ASN A 281 16.12 -7.61 21.54
C ASN A 281 17.10 -8.33 22.50
N ALA A 282 16.58 -9.11 23.46
CA ALA A 282 17.43 -9.89 24.36
C ALA A 282 18.20 -11.01 23.63
N LYS A 283 17.55 -11.68 22.67
CA LYS A 283 18.21 -12.68 21.81
C LYS A 283 19.26 -12.06 20.91
N ASP A 284 18.99 -10.90 20.32
CA ASP A 284 19.93 -10.18 19.45
C ASP A 284 21.16 -9.74 20.24
N ALA A 285 20.96 -9.13 21.42
CA ALA A 285 22.06 -8.74 22.30
C ALA A 285 22.92 -9.95 22.73
N GLN A 286 22.29 -11.09 23.02
CA GLN A 286 23.01 -12.32 23.35
C GLN A 286 23.77 -12.89 22.14
N HIS A 287 23.19 -12.81 20.95
CA HIS A 287 23.82 -13.24 19.70
C HIS A 287 25.04 -12.37 19.37
N GLU A 288 24.89 -11.04 19.43
CA GLU A 288 25.98 -10.08 19.28
C GLU A 288 27.11 -10.36 20.28
N LYS A 289 26.78 -10.51 21.57
CA LYS A 289 27.78 -10.84 22.61
C LYS A 289 28.54 -12.13 22.29
N ASN A 290 27.85 -13.15 21.77
CA ASN A 290 28.47 -14.41 21.37
C ASN A 290 29.36 -14.23 20.12
N LEU A 291 28.94 -13.43 19.14
CA LEU A 291 29.74 -13.06 17.97
C LEU A 291 31.01 -12.32 18.37
N TYR A 292 30.90 -11.28 19.21
CA TYR A 292 32.06 -10.55 19.73
C TYR A 292 33.03 -11.47 20.47
N ARG A 293 32.52 -12.38 21.30
CA ARG A 293 33.35 -13.37 22.01
C ARG A 293 34.14 -14.27 21.03
N LYS A 294 33.51 -14.70 19.93
CA LYS A 294 34.17 -15.52 18.89
C LYS A 294 35.19 -14.71 18.09
N MET A 295 34.83 -13.49 17.66
CA MET A 295 35.72 -12.62 16.88
C MET A 295 36.95 -12.15 17.66
N LEU A 296 36.81 -11.94 18.98
CA LEU A 296 37.92 -11.58 19.87
C LEU A 296 38.79 -12.78 20.30
N GLY A 297 38.60 -13.96 19.68
CA GLY A 297 39.48 -15.11 19.90
C GLY A 297 39.34 -15.76 21.28
N ALA A 298 38.23 -15.57 22.00
CA ALA A 298 38.01 -16.21 23.30
C ALA A 298 37.65 -17.71 23.22
N HIS A 299 38.04 -18.37 22.12
CA HIS A 299 38.16 -19.83 22.06
C HIS A 299 39.52 -20.19 22.68
N LYS A 300 39.57 -20.35 24.01
CA LYS A 300 40.65 -21.13 24.61
C LYS A 300 40.58 -22.52 23.97
N ASN A 301 41.57 -22.86 23.16
CA ASN A 301 41.80 -24.22 22.68
C ASN A 301 41.84 -25.16 23.89
N ASN A 302 40.75 -25.89 24.12
CA ASN A 302 40.74 -27.08 24.94
C ASN A 302 40.77 -28.27 23.98
N ASN A 303 41.77 -29.14 24.21
CA ASN A 303 42.21 -30.33 23.45
C ASN A 303 43.38 -30.02 22.49
N THR A 304 44.53 -30.70 22.47
CA THR A 304 45.04 -31.93 23.13
C THR A 304 46.52 -32.04 22.73
N SER A 305 47.43 -32.43 23.63
CA SER A 305 48.39 -33.53 23.34
C SER A 305 49.16 -33.96 24.59
N LEU A 306 49.24 -35.27 24.76
CA LEU A 306 50.03 -35.97 25.75
C LEU A 306 51.53 -35.86 25.45
N LYS A 307 52.31 -35.80 26.54
CA LYS A 307 53.62 -36.45 26.80
C LYS A 307 54.76 -36.35 25.76
N ASN A 308 55.86 -35.80 26.30
CA ASN A 308 57.28 -36.21 26.15
C ASN A 308 58.05 -35.87 24.85
N LEU A 309 59.03 -34.96 24.93
CA LEU A 309 60.45 -35.30 25.13
C LEU A 309 61.38 -34.06 25.27
N LYS A 310 62.29 -34.20 26.24
CA LYS A 310 63.65 -33.64 26.37
C LYS A 310 63.89 -32.22 26.91
N LYS A 311 64.41 -32.24 28.15
CA LYS A 311 65.28 -31.29 28.85
C LYS A 311 66.31 -30.62 27.92
N GLY A 312 66.44 -29.31 28.06
CA GLY A 312 67.55 -28.51 27.55
C GLY A 312 67.56 -27.10 28.16
N ASN A 313 68.23 -26.98 29.30
CA ASN A 313 68.84 -25.84 29.97
C ASN A 313 68.27 -24.39 29.94
N LYS A 314 68.32 -23.81 31.15
CA LYS A 314 68.06 -22.43 31.62
C LYS A 314 68.36 -21.28 30.64
N ASN A 315 67.44 -20.31 30.57
CA ASN A 315 67.73 -18.98 31.10
C ASN A 315 66.46 -18.15 31.38
N LYS A 316 66.52 -17.36 32.46
CA LYS A 316 65.49 -16.42 32.92
C LYS A 316 65.35 -15.26 31.94
N ASN A 317 64.11 -14.86 31.63
CA ASN A 317 63.78 -13.44 31.71
C ASN A 317 62.28 -13.23 31.95
N SER A 318 61.99 -12.45 32.98
CA SER A 318 60.67 -12.00 33.38
C SER A 318 60.17 -10.91 32.43
N SER A 319 58.95 -11.05 31.93
CA SER A 319 58.19 -9.92 31.40
C SER A 319 56.78 -9.98 31.98
N LYS A 320 56.53 -9.08 32.94
CA LYS A 320 55.19 -8.73 33.41
C LYS A 320 54.50 -8.03 32.23
N PHE A 321 53.48 -8.64 31.63
CA PHE A 321 52.65 -7.94 30.65
C PHE A 321 51.37 -7.45 31.34
N THR A 322 51.37 -6.15 31.61
CA THR A 322 50.31 -5.35 32.19
C THR A 322 49.16 -5.15 31.20
N TRP A 323 47.94 -5.21 31.72
CA TRP A 323 46.72 -4.78 31.04
C TRP A 323 46.79 -3.28 30.72
N SER A 324 46.60 -2.88 29.46
CA SER A 324 46.20 -1.52 29.11
C SER A 324 45.24 -1.50 27.92
N LEU A 325 44.01 -1.04 28.21
CA LEU A 325 43.08 -0.30 27.35
C LEU A 325 43.01 -0.63 25.85
N ILE A 326 41.88 -1.21 25.43
CA ILE A 326 41.18 -0.78 24.22
C ILE A 326 39.70 -0.57 24.58
N GLY A 327 39.44 0.54 25.26
CA GLY A 327 38.12 1.13 25.46
C GLY A 327 37.98 2.40 24.61
N GLY A 328 38.33 2.32 23.33
CA GLY A 328 38.49 3.51 22.47
C GLY A 328 37.44 3.71 21.37
N ALA A 329 36.64 2.70 21.01
CA ALA A 329 35.77 2.81 19.83
C ALA A 329 34.30 3.15 20.13
N THR A 330 33.81 2.94 21.36
CA THR A 330 32.38 3.16 21.69
C THR A 330 32.09 4.54 22.28
N ALA A 331 33.08 5.21 22.88
CA ALA A 331 32.88 6.53 23.48
C ALA A 331 32.85 7.67 22.45
N ALA A 332 33.56 7.54 21.32
CA ALA A 332 33.63 8.60 20.31
C ALA A 332 32.36 8.73 19.45
N VAL A 333 31.58 7.65 19.28
CA VAL A 333 30.34 7.70 18.48
C VAL A 333 29.18 8.32 19.27
N LEU A 334 29.18 8.17 20.61
CA LEU A 334 28.15 8.75 21.47
C LEU A 334 28.31 10.27 21.66
N SER A 335 29.54 10.80 21.66
CA SER A 335 29.78 12.24 21.77
C SER A 335 29.48 13.01 20.47
N VAL A 336 29.73 12.42 19.30
CA VAL A 336 29.40 13.04 18.00
C VAL A 336 27.88 13.10 17.76
N LEU A 337 27.11 12.15 18.27
CA LEU A 337 25.65 12.17 18.19
C LEU A 337 25.00 13.17 19.17
N LEU A 338 25.63 13.42 20.33
CA LEU A 338 25.14 14.41 21.29
C LEU A 338 25.47 15.87 20.89
N TYR A 339 26.56 16.11 20.17
CA TYR A 339 26.93 17.48 19.76
C TYR A 339 26.07 18.04 18.61
N ARG A 340 25.47 17.19 17.77
CA ARG A 340 24.58 17.62 16.67
C ARG A 340 23.15 17.96 17.08
N PHE A 341 22.80 17.85 18.37
CA PHE A 341 21.46 18.14 18.89
C PHE A 341 21.41 19.29 19.90
N ILE A 342 22.53 20.00 20.14
CA ILE A 342 22.59 21.19 21.01
C ILE A 342 23.27 22.37 20.29
N SER A 343 23.08 22.51 18.98
CA SER A 343 23.41 23.76 18.25
C SER A 343 22.40 24.01 17.14
#